data_AF-A0A841JL82-F1
#
_entry.id   AF-A0A841JL82-F1
#
_cell.length_a   1.000
_cell.length_b   1.000
_cell.length_c   1.000
_cell.angle_alpha   90.00
_cell.angle_beta   90.00
_cell.angle_gamma   90.00
#
_symmetry.space_group_name_H-M   'P 1'
#
loop_
_entity.id
_entity.type
_entity.pdbx_description
1 polymer ?
#
loop_
_entity_poly.entity_id
_entity_poly.type
_entity_poly.pdbx_seq_one_letter_code
_entity_poly.pdbx_strand_id
1 'polypeptide(L)'
;MSAPFLSNLGGDLTCYVGKEIVENRSFILERNPGLFDQRYLNKKGSIYLLPGDTFIENQTTWKEELVSEVAVPVLDEFKIDNVKDFLFWLKELNLLDIYLIPEDGLLYG
;
A
#
# COMPACT_ATOMS: atom_id res chain seq x y z
N MET A 1 2.64 11.42 8.24
CA MET A 1 3.00 9.98 8.17
C MET A 1 1.72 9.20 7.94
N SER A 2 1.32 9.06 6.68
CA SER A 2 0.15 8.28 6.23
C SER A 2 0.48 7.68 4.86
N ALA A 3 1.56 6.90 4.85
CA ALA A 3 1.80 5.80 3.94
C ALA A 3 0.94 4.58 4.37
N PRO A 4 0.83 3.48 3.58
CA PRO A 4 0.05 2.25 3.82
C PRO A 4 0.22 1.48 5.17
N PHE A 5 0.62 2.15 6.25
CA PHE A 5 0.79 1.66 7.61
C PHE A 5 -0.46 1.85 8.47
N LEU A 6 -1.60 1.27 8.08
CA LEU A 6 -2.70 1.06 9.03
C LEU A 6 -2.51 -0.30 9.71
N SER A 7 -1.56 -0.41 10.63
CA SER A 7 -1.47 -1.55 11.55
C SER A 7 -0.52 -1.29 12.72
N ASN A 8 -1.01 -1.48 13.95
CA ASN A 8 -0.21 -1.59 15.17
C ASN A 8 0.55 -2.94 15.27
N LEU A 9 0.39 -3.81 14.27
CA LEU A 9 1.11 -5.07 14.08
C LEU A 9 1.99 -4.89 12.84
N GLY A 10 3.28 -4.63 13.04
CA GLY A 10 4.28 -4.26 12.02
C GLY A 10 3.93 -4.69 10.60
N GLY A 11 3.36 -3.78 9.81
CA GLY A 11 3.02 -4.04 8.41
C GLY A 11 4.21 -4.58 7.62
N ASP A 12 5.40 -4.11 7.98
CA ASP A 12 6.69 -4.57 7.49
C ASP A 12 6.95 -6.08 7.69
N LEU A 13 6.35 -6.73 8.69
CA LEU A 13 6.52 -8.18 8.92
C LEU A 13 5.61 -9.03 8.03
N THR A 14 4.58 -8.44 7.41
CA THR A 14 3.61 -9.16 6.57
C THR A 14 3.94 -9.05 5.09
N CYS A 15 4.01 -7.84 4.58
CA CYS A 15 4.31 -7.56 3.19
C CYS A 15 5.32 -6.42 3.11
N TYR A 16 6.23 -6.51 2.15
CA TYR A 16 7.06 -5.38 1.74
C TYR A 16 6.34 -4.59 0.66
N VAL A 17 6.26 -3.27 0.83
CA VAL A 17 5.76 -2.35 -0.20
C VAL A 17 6.97 -1.64 -0.80
N GLY A 18 7.05 -1.66 -2.13
CA GLY A 18 8.16 -1.10 -2.88
C GLY A 18 7.69 -0.37 -4.12
N LYS A 19 8.66 0.19 -4.85
CA LYS A 19 8.45 0.78 -6.15
C LYS A 19 9.60 0.41 -7.07
N GLU A 20 9.28 -0.11 -8.24
CA GLU A 20 10.27 -0.43 -9.25
C GLU A 20 10.83 0.86 -9.86
N ILE A 21 12.15 0.94 -9.95
CA ILE A 21 12.85 2.14 -10.43
C ILE A 21 12.65 2.33 -11.94
N VAL A 22 12.59 1.25 -12.71
CA VAL A 22 12.55 1.30 -14.18
C VAL A 22 11.13 1.59 -14.68
N GLU A 23 10.14 0.86 -14.20
CA GLU A 23 8.75 1.01 -14.65
C GLU A 23 7.95 2.02 -13.80
N ASN A 24 8.55 2.59 -12.75
CA ASN A 24 7.91 3.50 -11.80
C ASN A 24 6.62 2.92 -11.19
N ARG A 25 6.48 1.59 -11.16
CA ARG A 25 5.30 0.88 -10.68
C ARG A 25 5.47 0.47 -9.22
N SER A 26 4.44 0.70 -8.42
CA SER A 26 4.41 0.22 -7.05
C SER A 26 4.22 -1.30 -7.03
N PHE A 27 4.76 -1.97 -6.02
CA PHE A 27 4.53 -3.39 -5.82
C PHE A 27 4.34 -3.76 -4.35
N ILE A 28 3.65 -4.87 -4.12
CA ILE A 28 3.54 -5.54 -2.83
C ILE A 28 4.15 -6.94 -2.97
N LEU A 29 5.09 -7.25 -2.09
CA LEU A 29 5.72 -8.55 -1.97
C LEU A 29 5.33 -9.19 -0.63
N GLU A 30 4.67 -10.34 -0.69
CA GLU A 30 4.41 -11.16 0.49
C GLU A 30 5.73 -11.68 1.08
N ARG A 31 5.87 -11.66 2.41
CA ARG A 31 7.11 -12.11 3.09
C ARG A 31 7.10 -13.57 3.53
N ASN A 32 5.92 -14.16 3.70
CA ASN A 32 5.73 -15.57 4.07
C ASN A 32 4.32 -15.98 3.58
N PRO A 33 4.13 -17.21 3.06
CA PRO A 33 2.84 -17.66 2.56
C PRO A 33 1.65 -17.33 3.47
N GLY A 34 0.62 -16.74 2.88
CA GLY A 34 -0.65 -16.41 3.52
C GLY A 34 -0.65 -15.12 4.35
N LEU A 35 0.49 -14.43 4.51
CA LEU A 35 0.53 -13.15 5.23
C LEU A 35 -0.17 -12.02 4.47
N PHE A 36 -0.22 -12.08 3.14
CA PHE A 36 -0.98 -11.12 2.35
C PHE A 36 -2.46 -11.17 2.69
N ASP A 37 -3.02 -12.37 2.79
CA ASP A 37 -4.42 -12.57 3.16
C ASP A 37 -4.69 -12.16 4.60
N GLN A 38 -3.80 -12.52 5.54
CA GLN A 38 -3.92 -12.04 6.92
C GLN A 38 -3.95 -10.51 7.00
N ARG A 39 -3.18 -9.84 6.14
CA ARG A 39 -3.04 -8.38 6.11
C ARG A 39 -4.22 -7.69 5.45
N TYR A 40 -4.79 -8.23 4.37
CA TYR A 40 -5.71 -7.50 3.49
C TYR A 40 -7.09 -8.15 3.28
N LEU A 41 -7.25 -9.46 3.49
CA LEU A 41 -8.52 -10.14 3.27
C LEU A 41 -9.57 -9.64 4.27
N ASN A 42 -10.75 -9.27 3.75
CA ASN A 42 -11.89 -8.76 4.52
C ASN A 42 -11.54 -7.52 5.38
N LYS A 43 -10.44 -6.83 5.07
CA LYS A 43 -10.11 -5.56 5.71
C LYS A 43 -10.81 -4.44 4.95
N LYS A 44 -11.32 -3.47 5.71
CA LYS A 44 -11.84 -2.22 5.16
C LYS A 44 -10.75 -1.16 5.13
N GLY A 45 -10.84 -0.26 4.18
CA GLY A 45 -9.92 0.89 4.04
C GLY A 45 -10.64 2.11 3.49
N SER A 46 -9.93 3.23 3.48
CA SER A 46 -10.40 4.49 2.91
C SER A 46 -9.25 5.18 2.17
N ILE A 47 -9.56 5.80 1.04
CA ILE A 47 -8.68 6.71 0.32
C ILE A 47 -9.26 8.11 0.47
N TYR A 48 -8.47 9.04 0.99
CA TYR A 48 -8.90 10.43 1.20
C TYR A 48 -8.37 11.33 0.09
N LEU A 49 -9.25 12.18 -0.44
CA LEU A 49 -8.86 13.32 -1.25
C LEU A 49 -8.57 14.50 -0.33
N LEU A 50 -7.37 15.05 -0.42
CA LEU A 50 -6.89 16.16 0.42
C LEU A 50 -6.49 17.35 -0.48
N PRO A 51 -6.61 18.60 -0.01
CA PRO A 51 -6.02 19.74 -0.70
C PRO A 51 -4.48 19.64 -0.65
N GLY A 52 -3.83 19.90 -1.79
CA GLY A 52 -2.39 19.67 -1.96
C GLY A 52 -1.48 20.84 -1.56
N ASP A 53 -2.03 21.98 -1.17
CA ASP A 53 -1.35 23.26 -0.99
C ASP A 53 -0.40 23.31 0.21
N THR A 54 -0.66 22.50 1.24
CA THR A 54 0.13 22.47 2.47
C THR A 54 1.10 21.28 2.55
N PHE A 55 1.22 20.51 1.48
CA PHE A 55 2.07 19.32 1.43
C PHE A 55 3.47 19.64 0.89
N ILE A 56 4.48 19.10 1.56
CA ILE A 56 5.89 19.32 1.27
C ILE A 56 6.55 17.98 0.95
N GLU A 57 7.28 17.95 -0.17
CA GLU A 57 8.09 16.81 -0.61
C GLU A 57 9.39 16.66 0.21
N ASN A 58 10.03 15.50 0.09
CA ASN A 58 11.39 15.22 0.62
C ASN A 58 11.53 15.40 2.14
N GLN A 59 10.43 15.26 2.89
CA GLN A 59 10.46 15.30 4.36
C GLN A 59 10.74 13.93 4.99
N THR A 60 10.70 12.85 4.20
CA THR A 60 11.03 11.49 4.64
C THR A 60 11.98 10.82 3.66
N THR A 61 12.46 9.61 3.98
CA THR A 61 13.34 8.84 3.10
C THR A 61 12.63 8.28 1.87
N TRP A 62 11.30 8.33 1.83
CA TRP A 62 10.48 7.84 0.74
C TRP A 62 10.01 9.03 -0.13
N LYS A 63 10.43 9.08 -1.40
CA LYS A 63 10.24 10.28 -2.26
C LYS A 63 8.77 10.61 -2.54
N GLU A 64 7.92 9.60 -2.60
CA GLU A 64 6.49 9.74 -2.83
C GLU A 64 5.72 10.13 -1.57
N GLU A 65 6.36 10.15 -0.39
CA GLU A 65 5.69 10.59 0.84
C GLU A 65 5.75 12.11 0.96
N LEU A 66 4.57 12.70 1.16
CA LEU A 66 4.39 14.13 1.40
C LEU A 66 4.00 14.34 2.85
N VAL A 67 4.51 15.44 3.44
CA VAL A 67 4.20 15.80 4.83
C VAL A 67 3.57 17.18 4.87
N SER A 68 2.53 17.34 5.70
CA SER A 68 1.98 18.64 6.05
C SER A 68 2.18 18.89 7.55
N GLU A 69 2.64 20.08 7.90
CA GLU A 69 2.83 20.50 9.31
C GLU A 69 1.54 21.03 9.95
N VAL A 70 0.49 21.18 9.15
CA VAL A 70 -0.82 21.65 9.60
C VAL A 70 -1.86 20.54 9.45
N ALA A 71 -2.96 20.65 10.20
CA ALA A 71 -4.10 19.76 10.02
C ALA A 71 -4.73 20.02 8.65
N VAL A 72 -4.91 18.96 7.87
CA VAL A 72 -5.46 19.02 6.52
C VAL A 72 -6.90 18.49 6.52
N PRO A 73 -7.89 19.25 6.03
CA PRO A 73 -9.26 18.77 5.93
C PRO A 73 -9.40 17.72 4.82
N VAL A 74 -10.28 16.74 5.05
CA VAL A 74 -10.68 15.77 4.03
C VAL A 74 -11.71 16.39 3.10
N LEU A 75 -11.44 16.41 1.80
CA LEU A 75 -12.39 16.90 0.78
C LEU A 75 -13.38 15.82 0.37
N ASP A 76 -12.89 14.59 0.23
CA ASP A 76 -13.69 13.43 -0.14
C ASP A 76 -13.09 12.13 0.42
N GLU A 77 -13.91 11.09 0.55
CA GLU A 77 -13.52 9.77 1.04
C GLU A 77 -14.06 8.67 0.12
N PHE A 78 -13.16 7.92 -0.51
CA PHE A 78 -13.49 6.69 -1.20
C PHE A 78 -13.31 5.49 -0.27
N LYS A 79 -14.41 4.81 0.07
CA LYS A 79 -14.42 3.66 0.97
C LYS A 79 -14.16 2.36 0.21
N ILE A 80 -13.35 1.49 0.82
CA ILE A 80 -12.99 0.17 0.32
C ILE A 80 -13.49 -0.86 1.33
N ASP A 81 -14.42 -1.71 0.92
CA ASP A 81 -14.99 -2.75 1.80
C ASP A 81 -14.11 -4.00 1.91
N ASN A 82 -13.31 -4.30 0.88
CA ASN A 82 -12.31 -5.35 0.90
C ASN A 82 -11.01 -4.88 0.23
N VAL A 83 -9.98 -4.67 1.04
CA VAL A 83 -8.67 -4.17 0.58
C VAL A 83 -8.00 -5.18 -0.36
N LYS A 84 -8.13 -6.49 -0.10
CA LYS A 84 -7.56 -7.52 -0.99
C LYS A 84 -8.10 -7.37 -2.41
N ASP A 85 -9.41 -7.32 -2.56
CA ASP A 85 -10.07 -7.23 -3.88
C ASP A 85 -9.69 -5.93 -4.60
N PHE A 86 -9.63 -4.82 -3.87
CA PHE A 86 -9.20 -3.54 -4.42
C PHE A 86 -7.74 -3.57 -4.93
N LEU A 87 -6.82 -4.18 -4.18
CA LEU A 87 -5.43 -4.32 -4.60
C LEU A 87 -5.30 -5.19 -5.87
N PHE A 88 -6.06 -6.30 -5.95
CA PHE A 88 -6.08 -7.12 -7.17
C PHE A 88 -6.67 -6.39 -8.36
N TRP A 89 -7.70 -5.58 -8.16
CA TRP A 89 -8.22 -4.72 -9.22
C TRP A 89 -7.18 -3.71 -9.73
N LEU A 90 -6.38 -3.10 -8.84
CA LEU A 90 -5.25 -2.25 -9.25
C LEU A 90 -4.20 -3.03 -10.06
N LYS A 91 -3.98 -4.31 -9.73
CA LYS A 91 -3.11 -5.19 -10.50
C LYS A 91 -3.65 -5.46 -11.90
N GLU A 92 -4.95 -5.75 -12.03
CA GLU A 92 -5.60 -5.93 -13.34
C GLU A 92 -5.49 -4.68 -14.22
N LEU A 93 -5.48 -3.49 -13.62
CA LEU A 93 -5.26 -2.21 -14.29
C LEU A 93 -3.78 -1.90 -14.60
N ASN A 94 -2.84 -2.80 -14.26
CA ASN A 94 -1.39 -2.58 -14.36
C ASN A 94 -0.86 -1.38 -13.55
N LEU A 95 -1.57 -0.99 -12.49
CA LEU A 95 -1.19 0.11 -11.59
C LEU A 95 -0.40 -0.36 -10.36
N LEU A 96 -0.42 -1.67 -10.09
CA LEU A 96 0.21 -2.30 -8.93
C LEU A 96 0.68 -3.71 -9.29
N ASP A 97 1.91 -4.07 -8.91
CA ASP A 97 2.32 -5.46 -8.91
C ASP A 97 2.12 -6.13 -7.55
N ILE A 98 1.75 -7.41 -7.57
CA ILE A 98 1.56 -8.23 -6.38
C ILE A 98 2.30 -9.54 -6.61
N TYR A 99 3.21 -9.84 -5.71
CA TYR A 99 4.03 -11.05 -5.68
C TYR A 99 3.69 -11.83 -4.42
N LEU A 100 3.10 -13.02 -4.59
CA LEU A 100 2.70 -13.92 -3.49
C LEU A 100 3.65 -15.11 -3.42
N ILE A 101 3.94 -15.60 -2.21
CA ILE A 101 4.76 -16.78 -2.01
C ILE A 101 3.83 -18.01 -1.96
N PRO A 102 4.10 -19.05 -2.77
CA PRO A 102 3.32 -20.29 -2.73
C PRO A 102 3.33 -20.97 -1.35
N GLU A 103 2.24 -21.66 -0.99
CA GLU A 103 2.10 -22.34 0.32
C GLU A 103 3.18 -23.40 0.59
N ASP A 104 3.76 -24.01 -0.44
CA ASP A 104 4.86 -24.97 -0.31
C ASP A 104 6.23 -24.29 -0.07
N GLY A 105 6.27 -22.95 -0.07
CA GLY A 105 7.47 -22.14 0.13
C GLY A 105 8.49 -22.28 -1.00
N LEU A 106 8.16 -22.99 -2.09
CA LEU A 106 9.06 -23.22 -3.21
C LEU A 106 8.77 -22.17 -4.28
N LEU A 107 9.71 -21.22 -4.42
CA LEU A 107 9.75 -20.36 -5.59
C LEU A 107 10.23 -21.21 -6.77
N TYR A 108 9.30 -21.69 -7.60
CA TYR A 108 9.65 -22.25 -8.90
C TYR A 108 10.22 -21.12 -9.77
N GLY A 109 11.55 -21.13 -9.92
CA GLY A 109 12.28 -20.28 -10.87
C GLY A 109 12.23 -20.82 -12.29
#